data_AF-A0A356K187-F1
#
_entry.id   AF-A0A356K187-F1
#
_cell.length_a   1.000
_cell.length_b   1.000
_cell.length_c   1.000
_cell.angle_alpha   90.00
_cell.angle_beta   90.00
_cell.angle_gamma   90.00
#
_symmetry.space_group_name_H-M   'P 1'
#
loop_
_entity.id
_entity.type
_entity.pdbx_description
1 polymer ?
#
loop_
_entity_poly.entity_id
_entity_poly.type
_entity_poly.pdbx_seq_one_letter_code
_entity_poly.pdbx_strand_id
1 'polypeptide(L)'
;MNEKEKRKIIEEEKLYFEQEEPVKKRKSKTVLIVLVFILFIGVTCVTSYIVMNYIMLKSRNLNVDTDGDGWPDLNVDTDGDKICNVNCDSNKDNKPDYNIGYENLIVSYFNVDTDGDGRPDTNLINQKDENGICSINCDTDGDNKPDTNIDFDGDGKLDLNIDLDNDGKCDINCDFLGNRYATVNLDQNQDNKADINVDTDGDGVPDININYGSDYVTPIFNVDTNNDGVADFNLIDQYDKNGKCSLNCDIDNNGWPETNLDLNADGVADINLYVDDYKVPKLNIDTTGNGKANLNVDTNGDLKADINVDIDNDGKPDINIDVNGDLKADINVDTDNDGIADLNLTNQLDNNGNCKLNCYINNNGKGLPEYNIDIDGDGKYDINIDLDGDKIPDANIDTDLDGIIDSSKIDTSILFKTTEENTKVKLSMQNIKISYLDNVDFSKDKIVIGWTKTKKFTITNDSNQDMTYDINWNDIINNFGWGNRPNYELSIDGNKLVNLTSQLPYAVNNGEKIVKNIQIKANTEQEVVLNYAYTPENNYDDGKLFYAILEIKPNEN
;
A
#
# COMPACT_ATOMS: atom_id res chain seq x y z
N MET A 1 108.60 10.88 5.25
CA MET A 1 107.78 10.89 6.46
C MET A 1 106.68 9.85 6.31
N ASN A 2 106.79 8.76 7.05
CA ASN A 2 105.88 7.61 6.98
C ASN A 2 104.55 7.96 7.70
N GLU A 3 103.41 7.38 7.33
CA GLU A 3 102.08 7.69 7.88
C GLU A 3 102.01 7.75 9.41
N LYS A 4 102.88 6.98 10.10
CA LYS A 4 102.97 6.98 11.56
C LYS A 4 103.44 8.32 12.14
N GLU A 5 104.26 9.07 11.40
CA GLU A 5 104.71 10.42 11.77
C GLU A 5 103.62 11.47 11.49
N LYS A 6 102.80 11.28 10.45
CA LYS A 6 101.66 12.18 10.17
C LYS A 6 100.58 12.11 11.26
N ARG A 7 100.31 10.91 11.80
CA ARG A 7 99.31 10.73 12.88
C ARG A 7 99.77 11.31 14.21
N LYS A 8 101.08 11.40 14.46
CA LYS A 8 101.63 11.99 15.68
C LYS A 8 101.46 13.52 15.74
N ILE A 9 101.56 14.20 14.59
CA ILE A 9 101.39 15.65 14.48
C ILE A 9 99.94 16.07 14.75
N ILE A 10 98.95 15.27 14.32
CA ILE A 10 97.52 15.57 14.52
C ILE A 10 97.12 15.47 16.00
N GLU A 11 97.72 14.56 16.77
CA GLU A 11 97.45 14.42 18.21
C GLU A 11 98.23 15.44 19.07
N GLU A 12 99.44 15.84 18.67
CA GLU A 12 100.22 16.87 19.38
C GLU A 12 99.66 18.30 19.17
N GLU A 13 99.05 18.59 18.01
CA GLU A 13 98.55 19.94 17.67
C GLU A 13 97.06 20.17 18.03
N LYS A 14 96.34 19.18 18.58
CA LYS A 14 94.93 19.28 19.02
C LYS A 14 94.00 19.97 18.00
N LEU A 15 94.17 19.65 16.72
CA LEU A 15 93.42 20.24 15.60
C LEU A 15 92.03 19.58 15.40
N TYR A 16 91.17 19.63 16.41
CA TYR A 16 89.74 19.35 16.27
C TYR A 16 88.95 20.62 16.60
N PHE A 17 88.15 21.10 15.65
CA PHE A 17 87.25 22.24 15.86
C PHE A 17 85.88 21.78 16.38
N GLU A 18 85.45 22.44 17.45
CA GLU A 18 84.19 22.31 18.17
C GLU A 18 83.06 23.03 17.40
N GLN A 19 81.89 22.40 17.28
CA GLN A 19 80.73 22.97 16.57
C GLN A 19 79.63 23.29 17.59
N GLU A 20 79.26 24.57 17.71
CA GLU A 20 78.27 25.10 18.65
C GLU A 20 76.84 24.57 18.43
N GLU A 21 76.10 24.29 19.51
CA GLU A 21 74.67 23.94 19.48
C GLU A 21 73.76 25.16 19.20
N PRO A 22 72.74 25.05 18.32
CA PRO A 22 71.64 26.02 18.28
C PRO A 22 70.36 25.54 18.98
N VAL A 23 69.77 26.46 19.73
CA VAL A 23 68.60 26.38 20.64
C VAL A 23 67.29 25.91 19.97
N LYS A 24 66.56 24.99 20.62
CA LYS A 24 65.22 24.49 20.24
C LYS A 24 64.16 25.60 20.17
N LYS A 25 63.67 25.94 18.97
CA LYS A 25 62.47 26.78 18.75
C LYS A 25 61.35 25.92 18.13
N ARG A 26 60.66 25.11 18.94
CA ARG A 26 59.66 24.14 18.43
C ARG A 26 58.46 23.98 19.36
N LYS A 27 57.64 25.03 19.56
CA LYS A 27 56.30 24.90 20.19
C LYS A 27 55.19 25.86 19.67
N SER A 28 55.48 27.03 19.07
CA SER A 28 54.39 27.99 18.76
C SER A 28 53.57 27.69 17.48
N LYS A 29 54.18 27.14 16.42
CA LYS A 29 53.45 26.81 15.18
C LYS A 29 52.42 25.69 15.38
N THR A 30 52.75 24.69 16.19
CA THR A 30 51.84 23.57 16.50
C THR A 30 50.65 24.04 17.33
N VAL A 31 50.86 24.93 18.31
CA VAL A 31 49.76 25.50 19.12
C VAL A 31 48.82 26.35 18.27
N LEU A 32 49.36 27.13 17.33
CA LEU A 32 48.55 27.94 16.41
C LEU A 32 47.70 27.06 15.47
N ILE A 33 48.26 25.98 14.93
CA ILE A 33 47.54 25.02 14.08
C ILE A 33 46.40 24.37 14.86
N VAL A 34 46.65 23.95 16.11
CA VAL A 34 45.63 23.37 16.97
C VAL A 34 44.51 24.37 17.27
N LEU A 35 44.83 25.64 17.53
CA LEU A 35 43.84 26.70 17.78
C LEU A 35 42.95 26.97 16.55
N VAL A 36 43.54 27.02 15.35
CA VAL A 36 42.78 27.18 14.10
C VAL A 36 41.87 25.98 13.84
N PHE A 37 42.34 24.77 14.14
CA PHE A 37 41.54 23.54 13.99
C PHE A 37 40.35 23.51 14.96
N ILE A 38 40.55 23.96 16.22
CA ILE A 38 39.47 24.09 17.20
C ILE A 38 38.44 25.14 16.76
N LEU A 39 38.89 26.27 16.20
CA LEU A 39 37.99 27.29 15.65
C LEU A 39 37.18 26.76 14.46
N PHE A 40 37.81 25.99 13.57
CA PHE A 40 37.12 25.37 12.43
C PHE A 40 36.04 24.38 12.90
N ILE A 41 36.36 23.51 13.87
CA ILE A 41 35.38 22.61 14.50
C ILE A 41 34.23 23.42 15.12
N GLY A 42 34.55 24.48 15.86
CA GLY A 42 33.55 25.35 16.49
C GLY A 42 32.57 25.95 15.46
N VAL A 43 33.07 26.43 14.32
CA VAL A 43 32.22 26.94 13.23
C VAL A 43 31.34 25.82 12.67
N THR A 44 31.89 24.64 12.38
CA THR A 44 31.12 23.52 11.82
C THR A 44 30.02 23.01 12.77
N CYS A 45 30.27 23.00 14.08
CA CYS A 45 29.27 22.61 15.07
C CYS A 45 28.14 23.64 15.17
N VAL A 46 28.46 24.94 15.13
CA VAL A 46 27.47 26.02 15.17
C VAL A 46 26.60 26.01 13.91
N THR A 47 27.20 25.85 12.71
CA THR A 47 26.43 25.76 11.47
C THR A 47 25.53 24.54 11.44
N SER A 48 26.03 23.38 11.90
CA SER A 48 25.22 22.15 11.99
C SER A 48 24.06 22.30 12.98
N TYR A 49 24.27 22.96 14.12
CA TYR A 49 23.21 23.24 15.10
C TYR A 49 22.12 24.17 14.52
N ILE A 50 22.52 25.21 13.79
CA ILE A 50 21.57 26.12 13.13
C ILE A 50 20.72 25.37 12.11
N VAL A 51 21.34 24.53 11.27
CA VAL A 51 20.64 23.72 10.26
C VAL A 51 19.68 22.72 10.93
N MET A 52 20.13 22.00 11.97
CA MET A 52 19.28 21.07 12.71
C MET A 52 18.08 21.76 13.37
N ASN A 53 18.29 22.95 13.94
CA ASN A 53 17.22 23.71 14.57
C ASN A 53 16.23 24.29 13.53
N TYR A 54 16.74 24.68 12.35
CA TYR A 54 15.92 25.10 11.21
C TYR A 54 15.03 23.96 10.70
N ILE A 55 15.57 22.76 10.50
CA ILE A 55 14.81 21.56 10.09
C ILE A 55 13.76 21.20 11.14
N MET A 56 14.11 21.22 12.44
CA MET A 56 13.16 20.99 13.53
C MET A 56 12.00 22.00 13.57
N LEU A 57 12.27 23.28 13.30
CA LEU A 57 11.24 24.32 13.26
C LEU A 57 10.32 24.18 12.04
N LYS A 58 10.83 23.73 10.89
CA LYS A 58 10.05 23.50 9.66
C LYS A 58 9.06 22.34 9.82
N SER A 59 9.42 21.29 10.56
CA SER A 59 8.58 20.10 10.79
C SER A 59 7.32 20.30 11.65
N ARG A 60 7.08 21.47 12.26
CA ARG A 60 5.92 21.70 13.16
C ARG A 60 4.62 22.05 12.43
N ASN A 61 4.68 22.26 11.11
CA ASN A 61 3.56 22.64 10.25
C ASN A 61 3.35 21.65 9.08
N LEU A 62 3.81 20.41 9.21
CA LEU A 62 3.59 19.37 8.19
C LEU A 62 2.35 18.55 8.49
N ASN A 63 1.76 17.96 7.45
CA ASN A 63 0.59 17.09 7.52
C ASN A 63 -0.57 17.77 8.28
N VAL A 64 -0.92 18.98 7.84
CA VAL A 64 -2.01 19.75 8.42
C VAL A 64 -3.31 19.28 7.77
N ASP A 65 -4.25 18.87 8.62
CA ASP A 65 -5.64 18.56 8.29
C ASP A 65 -6.46 19.82 8.61
N THR A 66 -6.85 20.56 7.58
CA THR A 66 -7.55 21.85 7.71
C THR A 66 -9.06 21.70 7.77
N ASP A 67 -9.63 20.65 7.19
CA ASP A 67 -11.08 20.39 7.17
C ASP A 67 -11.57 19.45 8.30
N GLY A 68 -10.66 18.71 8.92
CA GLY A 68 -10.91 17.80 10.03
C GLY A 68 -11.41 16.42 9.64
N ASP A 69 -11.21 15.99 8.38
CA ASP A 69 -11.63 14.67 7.89
C ASP A 69 -10.71 13.52 8.33
N GLY A 70 -9.55 13.85 8.92
CA GLY A 70 -8.55 12.91 9.39
C GLY A 70 -7.41 12.62 8.41
N TRP A 71 -7.41 13.24 7.22
CA TRP A 71 -6.36 13.20 6.21
C TRP A 71 -5.69 14.57 6.08
N PRO A 72 -4.35 14.63 5.96
CA PRO A 72 -3.68 15.90 5.79
C PRO A 72 -3.87 16.46 4.38
N ASP A 73 -4.33 17.70 4.27
CA ASP A 73 -4.56 18.42 3.01
C ASP A 73 -3.53 19.54 2.74
N LEU A 74 -2.81 20.02 3.75
CA LEU A 74 -1.86 21.13 3.64
C LEU A 74 -0.48 20.73 4.22
N ASN A 75 0.58 21.18 3.55
CA ASN A 75 1.98 20.89 3.90
C ASN A 75 2.26 19.39 4.04
N VAL A 76 1.81 18.59 3.08
CA VAL A 76 1.82 17.14 3.18
C VAL A 76 3.22 16.58 2.88
N ASP A 77 3.75 15.83 3.84
CA ASP A 77 5.01 15.09 3.78
C ASP A 77 4.67 13.59 3.58
N THR A 78 4.86 13.15 2.35
CA THR A 78 4.53 11.80 1.86
C THR A 78 5.65 10.79 2.05
N ASP A 79 6.90 11.22 2.19
CA ASP A 79 8.08 10.33 2.29
C ASP A 79 8.76 10.34 3.67
N GLY A 80 8.32 11.23 4.56
CA GLY A 80 8.76 11.32 5.95
C GLY A 80 10.10 12.02 6.14
N ASP A 81 10.61 12.72 5.12
CA ASP A 81 11.88 13.43 5.17
C ASP A 81 11.81 14.79 5.91
N LYS A 82 10.61 15.19 6.36
CA LYS A 82 10.28 16.46 7.03
C LYS A 82 10.37 17.68 6.10
N ILE A 83 10.22 17.46 4.82
CA ILE A 83 10.04 18.46 3.78
C ILE A 83 8.62 18.26 3.25
N CYS A 84 7.94 19.36 2.96
CA CYS A 84 6.64 19.26 2.32
C CYS A 84 6.84 18.76 0.88
N ASN A 85 6.08 17.74 0.49
CA ASN A 85 6.04 17.25 -0.88
C ASN A 85 4.83 17.79 -1.65
N VAL A 86 3.66 17.96 -1.00
CA VAL A 86 2.40 18.36 -1.65
C VAL A 86 1.68 19.45 -0.86
N ASN A 87 1.05 20.40 -1.55
CA ASN A 87 0.30 21.54 -1.00
C ASN A 87 1.15 22.37 -0.02
N CYS A 88 2.32 22.82 -0.46
CA CYS A 88 3.31 23.45 0.41
C CYS A 88 3.03 24.94 0.62
N ASP A 89 2.70 25.32 1.84
CA ASP A 89 2.48 26.70 2.28
C ASP A 89 3.74 27.24 2.97
N SER A 90 4.48 28.07 2.22
CA SER A 90 5.71 28.71 2.67
C SER A 90 5.45 29.97 3.49
N ASN A 91 4.33 30.64 3.23
CA ASN A 91 4.04 31.98 3.71
C ASN A 91 3.13 32.00 4.97
N LYS A 92 2.50 30.85 5.26
CA LYS A 92 1.61 30.55 6.40
C LYS A 92 0.27 31.27 6.35
N ASP A 93 -0.31 31.43 5.16
CA ASP A 93 -1.66 31.95 4.97
C ASP A 93 -2.73 30.84 4.84
N ASN A 94 -2.35 29.58 5.05
CA ASN A 94 -3.16 28.38 4.89
C ASN A 94 -3.57 28.09 3.44
N LYS A 95 -2.82 28.63 2.46
CA LYS A 95 -3.00 28.31 1.05
C LYS A 95 -1.69 27.73 0.50
N PRO A 96 -1.74 26.71 -0.35
CA PRO A 96 -0.53 26.15 -0.91
C PRO A 96 0.13 27.16 -1.88
N ASP A 97 1.45 27.31 -1.79
CA ASP A 97 2.25 28.15 -2.67
C ASP A 97 2.86 27.34 -3.84
N TYR A 98 3.29 26.10 -3.58
CA TYR A 98 3.94 25.22 -4.56
C TYR A 98 3.67 23.73 -4.30
N ASN A 99 3.97 22.90 -5.30
CA ASN A 99 3.66 21.47 -5.38
C ASN A 99 2.18 21.18 -5.09
N ILE A 100 1.30 21.88 -5.78
CA ILE A 100 -0.12 21.92 -5.51
C ILE A 100 -0.80 20.71 -6.15
N GLY A 101 -1.57 19.97 -5.36
CA GLY A 101 -2.41 18.88 -5.83
C GLY A 101 -3.78 19.37 -6.30
N TYR A 102 -4.53 18.45 -6.90
CA TYR A 102 -5.91 18.69 -7.33
C TYR A 102 -6.87 18.11 -6.31
N GLU A 103 -7.78 18.94 -5.80
CA GLU A 103 -8.78 18.54 -4.81
C GLU A 103 -8.12 17.77 -3.65
N ASN A 104 -8.61 16.56 -3.36
CA ASN A 104 -8.17 15.68 -2.27
C ASN A 104 -6.98 14.77 -2.64
N LEU A 105 -6.40 14.94 -3.84
CA LEU A 105 -5.34 14.06 -4.32
C LEU A 105 -3.97 14.56 -3.86
N ILE A 106 -3.30 13.72 -3.06
CA ILE A 106 -1.96 13.98 -2.52
C ILE A 106 -0.88 13.65 -3.55
N VAL A 107 -0.96 14.32 -4.70
CA VAL A 107 0.02 14.28 -5.79
C VAL A 107 0.11 15.69 -6.36
N SER A 108 1.31 16.21 -6.58
CA SER A 108 1.52 17.55 -7.14
C SER A 108 1.32 17.57 -8.65
N TYR A 109 0.46 18.48 -9.11
CA TYR A 109 0.17 18.74 -10.53
C TYR A 109 0.52 20.17 -10.92
N PHE A 110 0.22 21.13 -10.06
CA PHE A 110 0.32 22.55 -10.37
C PHE A 110 1.36 23.25 -9.52
N ASN A 111 1.87 24.38 -10.01
CA ASN A 111 2.93 25.17 -9.36
C ASN A 111 4.05 24.24 -8.84
N VAL A 112 4.57 23.35 -9.70
CA VAL A 112 5.56 22.35 -9.29
C VAL A 112 6.93 23.01 -9.18
N ASP A 113 7.59 22.80 -8.04
CA ASP A 113 8.97 23.21 -7.76
C ASP A 113 9.91 22.04 -8.05
N THR A 114 10.56 22.06 -9.22
CA THR A 114 11.38 20.93 -9.68
C THR A 114 12.83 21.01 -9.22
N ASP A 115 13.30 22.20 -8.83
CA ASP A 115 14.68 22.42 -8.37
C ASP A 115 14.82 22.56 -6.84
N GLY A 116 13.70 22.62 -6.13
CA GLY A 116 13.61 22.63 -4.67
C GLY A 116 14.00 23.97 -4.04
N ASP A 117 13.95 25.07 -4.80
CA ASP A 117 14.27 26.41 -4.28
C ASP A 117 13.12 27.08 -3.52
N GLY A 118 11.96 26.43 -3.47
CA GLY A 118 10.73 26.91 -2.84
C GLY A 118 9.92 27.84 -3.71
N ARG A 119 10.15 27.85 -5.03
CA ARG A 119 9.38 28.61 -6.01
C ARG A 119 8.93 27.69 -7.14
N PRO A 120 7.66 27.79 -7.55
CA PRO A 120 7.17 26.98 -8.64
C PRO A 120 7.82 27.39 -9.96
N ASP A 121 8.22 26.41 -10.76
CA ASP A 121 8.84 26.59 -12.07
C ASP A 121 8.12 25.87 -13.22
N THR A 122 7.23 24.94 -12.89
CA THR A 122 6.52 24.08 -13.85
C THR A 122 5.01 24.09 -13.59
N ASN A 123 4.23 24.00 -14.68
CA ASN A 123 2.77 23.92 -14.69
C ASN A 123 2.07 24.95 -13.77
N LEU A 124 2.29 26.23 -14.05
CA LEU A 124 1.83 27.32 -13.19
C LEU A 124 0.30 27.44 -13.21
N ILE A 125 -0.27 27.90 -12.10
CA ILE A 125 -1.66 28.32 -12.03
C ILE A 125 -1.86 29.72 -12.63
N ASN A 126 -3.10 30.06 -12.96
CA ASN A 126 -3.55 31.36 -13.42
C ASN A 126 -2.81 31.88 -14.66
N GLN A 127 -2.52 31.00 -15.62
CA GLN A 127 -1.89 31.40 -16.87
C GLN A 127 -2.92 32.10 -17.76
N LYS A 128 -2.51 33.20 -18.38
CA LYS A 128 -3.41 34.11 -19.08
C LYS A 128 -3.21 34.11 -20.59
N ASP A 129 -4.30 34.31 -21.30
CA ASP A 129 -4.32 34.52 -22.74
C ASP A 129 -3.81 35.92 -23.14
N GLU A 130 -3.83 36.23 -24.44
CA GLU A 130 -3.44 37.53 -24.98
C GLU A 130 -4.30 38.70 -24.47
N ASN A 131 -5.52 38.42 -23.99
CA ASN A 131 -6.46 39.41 -23.47
C ASN A 131 -6.34 39.60 -21.96
N GLY A 132 -5.51 38.80 -21.28
CA GLY A 132 -5.32 38.83 -19.83
C GLY A 132 -6.40 38.10 -19.03
N ILE A 133 -7.21 37.28 -19.70
CA ILE A 133 -8.18 36.35 -19.11
C ILE A 133 -7.43 35.06 -18.77
N CYS A 134 -7.74 34.42 -17.65
CA CYS A 134 -7.13 33.14 -17.34
C CYS A 134 -7.59 32.08 -18.35
N SER A 135 -6.66 31.32 -18.89
CA SER A 135 -6.95 30.29 -19.90
C SER A 135 -6.44 28.90 -19.52
N ILE A 136 -5.54 28.78 -18.53
CA ILE A 136 -5.00 27.49 -18.07
C ILE A 136 -4.81 27.55 -16.54
N ASN A 137 -5.22 26.48 -15.86
CA ASN A 137 -5.16 26.25 -14.43
C ASN A 137 -5.75 27.43 -13.63
N CYS A 138 -7.02 27.73 -13.88
CA CYS A 138 -7.68 28.93 -13.38
C CYS A 138 -8.25 28.73 -11.98
N ASP A 139 -7.71 29.48 -11.03
CA ASP A 139 -8.16 29.57 -9.66
C ASP A 139 -9.17 30.72 -9.56
N THR A 140 -10.44 30.35 -9.42
CA THR A 140 -11.61 31.24 -9.47
C THR A 140 -12.03 31.71 -8.08
N ASP A 141 -11.78 30.92 -7.04
CA ASP A 141 -12.16 31.23 -5.66
C ASP A 141 -11.02 31.88 -4.84
N GLY A 142 -9.80 31.82 -5.37
CA GLY A 142 -8.58 32.42 -4.85
C GLY A 142 -7.90 31.61 -3.76
N ASP A 143 -8.12 30.30 -3.66
CA ASP A 143 -7.52 29.42 -2.66
C ASP A 143 -6.12 28.87 -3.05
N ASN A 144 -5.61 29.27 -4.22
CA ASN A 144 -4.39 28.80 -4.89
C ASN A 144 -4.45 27.37 -5.47
N LYS A 145 -5.62 26.73 -5.51
CA LYS A 145 -5.88 25.52 -6.27
C LYS A 145 -6.67 25.90 -7.53
N PRO A 146 -6.35 25.34 -8.69
CA PRO A 146 -7.09 25.65 -9.90
C PRO A 146 -8.43 24.92 -9.92
N ASP A 147 -9.51 25.62 -10.29
CA ASP A 147 -10.88 25.12 -10.38
C ASP A 147 -11.26 24.71 -11.82
N THR A 148 -10.89 25.56 -12.79
CA THR A 148 -11.30 25.46 -14.20
C THR A 148 -10.10 25.48 -15.14
N ASN A 149 -10.32 25.00 -16.37
CA ASN A 149 -9.33 24.92 -17.44
C ASN A 149 -8.06 24.19 -16.98
N ILE A 150 -8.23 23.00 -16.42
CA ILE A 150 -7.17 22.22 -15.79
C ILE A 150 -6.28 21.57 -16.86
N ASP A 151 -4.97 21.74 -16.72
CA ASP A 151 -3.91 21.10 -17.51
C ASP A 151 -2.98 20.39 -16.51
N PHE A 152 -3.07 19.06 -16.43
CA PHE A 152 -2.31 18.27 -15.45
C PHE A 152 -0.87 18.05 -15.86
N ASP A 153 -0.59 17.93 -17.16
CA ASP A 153 0.72 17.56 -17.68
C ASP A 153 1.56 18.76 -18.14
N GLY A 154 0.96 19.95 -18.18
CA GLY A 154 1.58 21.20 -18.55
C GLY A 154 1.87 21.31 -20.04
N ASP A 155 1.19 20.53 -20.90
CA ASP A 155 1.37 20.56 -22.35
C ASP A 155 0.64 21.72 -23.05
N GLY A 156 -0.21 22.44 -22.31
CA GLY A 156 -0.99 23.58 -22.76
C GLY A 156 -2.35 23.21 -23.38
N LYS A 157 -2.75 21.93 -23.37
CA LYS A 157 -4.12 21.50 -23.64
C LYS A 157 -4.85 21.28 -22.32
N LEU A 158 -6.15 21.53 -22.36
CA LEU A 158 -7.00 21.37 -21.19
C LEU A 158 -7.44 19.91 -21.08
N ASP A 159 -7.24 19.33 -19.92
CA ASP A 159 -7.59 17.96 -19.58
C ASP A 159 -8.97 17.87 -18.93
N LEU A 160 -9.33 18.84 -18.08
CA LEU A 160 -10.49 18.75 -17.18
C LEU A 160 -11.09 20.11 -16.83
N ASN A 161 -12.36 20.11 -16.41
CA ASN A 161 -13.12 21.28 -15.97
C ASN A 161 -13.04 22.45 -16.96
N ILE A 162 -13.30 22.20 -18.23
CA ILE A 162 -13.08 23.18 -19.30
C ILE A 162 -14.21 24.21 -19.26
N ASP A 163 -13.84 25.47 -19.04
CA ASP A 163 -14.69 26.66 -19.04
C ASP A 163 -14.46 27.43 -20.35
N LEU A 164 -15.40 27.30 -21.28
CA LEU A 164 -15.31 27.86 -22.63
C LEU A 164 -15.76 29.33 -22.66
N ASP A 165 -16.68 29.73 -21.78
CA ASP A 165 -17.27 31.07 -21.77
C ASP A 165 -16.70 32.01 -20.70
N ASN A 166 -15.83 31.49 -19.83
CA ASN A 166 -15.13 32.16 -18.74
C ASN A 166 -16.08 32.70 -17.66
N ASP A 167 -17.19 32.00 -17.38
CA ASP A 167 -18.10 32.34 -16.28
C ASP A 167 -17.67 31.76 -14.92
N GLY A 168 -16.60 30.95 -14.90
CA GLY A 168 -16.06 30.29 -13.71
C GLY A 168 -16.69 28.93 -13.42
N LYS A 169 -17.50 28.39 -14.34
CA LYS A 169 -18.07 27.04 -14.25
C LYS A 169 -17.54 26.18 -15.37
N CYS A 170 -17.57 24.86 -15.13
CA CYS A 170 -17.23 23.91 -16.17
C CYS A 170 -18.36 23.80 -17.21
N ASP A 171 -18.01 23.89 -18.48
CA ASP A 171 -18.89 23.61 -19.62
C ASP A 171 -18.76 22.16 -20.10
N ILE A 172 -17.52 21.64 -20.23
CA ILE A 172 -17.23 20.29 -20.73
C ILE A 172 -16.12 19.60 -19.93
N ASN A 173 -16.14 18.28 -19.94
CA ASN A 173 -15.23 17.41 -19.18
C ASN A 173 -15.20 17.76 -17.69
N CYS A 174 -16.39 17.83 -17.08
CA CYS A 174 -16.57 18.29 -15.71
C CYS A 174 -16.36 17.16 -14.70
N ASP A 175 -15.52 17.41 -13.70
CA ASP A 175 -15.32 16.55 -12.54
C ASP A 175 -16.02 17.15 -11.32
N PHE A 176 -17.15 16.55 -10.96
CA PHE A 176 -17.88 16.89 -9.73
C PHE A 176 -17.48 16.03 -8.52
N LEU A 177 -16.61 15.03 -8.71
CA LEU A 177 -16.17 14.10 -7.66
C LEU A 177 -14.77 14.40 -7.12
N GLY A 178 -14.01 15.26 -7.81
CA GLY A 178 -12.65 15.65 -7.45
C GLY A 178 -11.63 14.52 -7.58
N ASN A 179 -11.82 13.62 -8.53
CA ASN A 179 -11.00 12.42 -8.74
C ASN A 179 -10.12 12.47 -10.01
N ARG A 180 -10.12 13.61 -10.73
CA ARG A 180 -9.46 13.90 -12.02
C ARG A 180 -10.09 13.25 -13.24
N TYR A 181 -11.29 12.71 -13.12
CA TYR A 181 -12.00 12.12 -14.24
C TYR A 181 -13.28 12.90 -14.50
N ALA A 182 -13.47 13.30 -15.75
CA ALA A 182 -14.71 13.90 -16.18
C ALA A 182 -15.85 12.88 -16.03
N THR A 183 -16.89 13.27 -15.32
CA THR A 183 -18.09 12.46 -15.09
C THR A 183 -19.32 13.05 -15.76
N VAL A 184 -19.30 14.34 -16.06
CA VAL A 184 -20.40 15.09 -16.68
C VAL A 184 -19.89 15.92 -17.86
N ASN A 185 -20.74 16.10 -18.86
CA ASN A 185 -20.47 16.85 -20.09
C ASN A 185 -19.22 16.37 -20.84
N LEU A 186 -19.06 15.06 -21.02
CA LEU A 186 -17.88 14.48 -21.66
C LEU A 186 -17.86 14.82 -23.16
N ASP A 187 -16.80 15.49 -23.60
CA ASP A 187 -16.50 15.74 -25.01
C ASP A 187 -15.51 14.69 -25.53
N GLN A 188 -16.02 13.65 -26.17
CA GLN A 188 -15.19 12.55 -26.65
C GLN A 188 -14.49 12.88 -27.95
N ASN A 189 -15.12 13.73 -28.76
CA ASN A 189 -14.69 13.99 -30.13
C ASN A 189 -13.83 15.27 -30.27
N GLN A 190 -13.70 16.03 -29.17
CA GLN A 190 -12.93 17.27 -29.04
C GLN A 190 -13.45 18.39 -29.96
N ASP A 191 -14.77 18.51 -30.11
CA ASP A 191 -15.42 19.62 -30.83
C ASP A 191 -15.98 20.73 -29.92
N ASN A 192 -15.62 20.69 -28.64
CA ASN A 192 -16.06 21.58 -27.56
C ASN A 192 -17.56 21.49 -27.29
N LYS A 193 -18.12 20.29 -27.38
CA LYS A 193 -19.51 20.00 -27.01
C LYS A 193 -19.58 18.68 -26.26
N ALA A 194 -20.48 18.64 -25.29
CA ALA A 194 -20.77 17.40 -24.58
C ALA A 194 -21.44 16.38 -25.50
N ASP A 195 -20.87 15.17 -25.55
CA ASP A 195 -21.39 14.01 -26.25
C ASP A 195 -22.15 13.07 -25.29
N ILE A 196 -21.61 12.89 -24.08
CA ILE A 196 -22.03 11.89 -23.09
C ILE A 196 -22.22 12.55 -21.71
N ASN A 197 -23.18 12.01 -20.93
CA ASN A 197 -23.56 12.49 -19.61
C ASN A 197 -23.84 14.00 -19.65
N VAL A 198 -24.70 14.41 -20.58
CA VAL A 198 -24.98 15.81 -20.86
C VAL A 198 -25.92 16.35 -19.78
N ASP A 199 -25.41 17.28 -18.99
CA ASP A 199 -26.16 18.08 -18.02
C ASP A 199 -26.65 19.36 -18.72
N THR A 200 -27.97 19.46 -18.91
CA THR A 200 -28.60 20.55 -19.66
C THR A 200 -29.07 21.70 -18.78
N ASP A 201 -29.21 21.48 -17.46
CA ASP A 201 -29.71 22.48 -16.53
C ASP A 201 -28.65 23.02 -15.54
N GLY A 202 -27.48 22.39 -15.52
CA GLY A 202 -26.28 22.81 -14.81
C GLY A 202 -26.30 22.48 -13.32
N ASP A 203 -27.00 21.42 -12.91
CA ASP A 203 -27.08 20.96 -11.53
C ASP A 203 -26.00 19.94 -11.14
N GLY A 204 -25.18 19.50 -12.11
CA GLY A 204 -24.11 18.51 -11.93
C GLY A 204 -24.57 17.06 -12.09
N VAL A 205 -25.80 16.84 -12.52
CA VAL A 205 -26.39 15.52 -12.80
C VAL A 205 -26.71 15.44 -14.31
N PRO A 206 -26.36 14.35 -15.00
CA PRO A 206 -26.62 14.25 -16.42
C PRO A 206 -28.10 14.01 -16.73
N ASP A 207 -28.65 14.75 -17.69
CA ASP A 207 -30.03 14.63 -18.17
C ASP A 207 -30.16 13.71 -19.38
N ILE A 208 -29.19 13.78 -20.29
CA ILE A 208 -29.25 13.24 -21.66
C ILE A 208 -27.97 12.48 -21.98
N ASN A 209 -28.09 11.46 -22.85
CA ASN A 209 -26.99 10.63 -23.28
C ASN A 209 -26.22 10.06 -22.07
N ILE A 210 -26.96 9.52 -21.11
CA ILE A 210 -26.43 9.02 -19.85
C ILE A 210 -25.79 7.66 -20.13
N ASN A 211 -24.46 7.59 -20.00
CA ASN A 211 -23.73 6.33 -19.96
C ASN A 211 -23.98 5.66 -18.62
N TYR A 212 -24.21 4.35 -18.62
CA TYR A 212 -24.38 3.58 -17.39
C TYR A 212 -23.28 2.52 -17.31
N GLY A 213 -22.36 2.67 -16.37
CA GLY A 213 -21.17 1.83 -16.22
C GLY A 213 -19.88 2.64 -16.23
N SER A 214 -18.75 1.94 -16.35
CA SER A 214 -17.41 2.52 -16.19
C SER A 214 -16.66 2.82 -17.49
N ASP A 215 -17.27 2.52 -18.64
CA ASP A 215 -16.59 2.68 -19.93
C ASP A 215 -16.65 4.11 -20.48
N TYR A 216 -17.58 4.95 -20.01
CA TYR A 216 -17.78 6.34 -20.45
C TYR A 216 -17.81 6.51 -21.98
N VAL A 217 -18.24 5.47 -22.69
CA VAL A 217 -18.13 5.39 -24.16
C VAL A 217 -19.47 5.42 -24.87
N THR A 218 -20.50 4.77 -24.31
CA THR A 218 -21.78 4.63 -25.00
C THR A 218 -22.93 5.07 -24.10
N PRO A 219 -23.73 6.08 -24.50
CA PRO A 219 -24.92 6.43 -23.75
C PRO A 219 -25.94 5.28 -23.83
N ILE A 220 -26.52 4.94 -22.68
CA ILE A 220 -27.52 3.87 -22.54
C ILE A 220 -28.89 4.48 -22.29
N PHE A 221 -29.00 5.46 -21.38
CA PHE A 221 -30.27 6.05 -20.96
C PHE A 221 -30.45 7.46 -21.48
N ASN A 222 -31.72 7.87 -21.61
CA ASN A 222 -32.13 9.19 -22.11
C ASN A 222 -31.37 9.59 -23.38
N VAL A 223 -31.25 8.67 -24.34
CA VAL A 223 -30.42 8.88 -25.52
C VAL A 223 -31.12 9.85 -26.47
N ASP A 224 -30.49 10.99 -26.75
CA ASP A 224 -30.88 11.94 -27.79
C ASP A 224 -30.17 11.55 -29.09
N THR A 225 -30.95 11.04 -30.04
CA THR A 225 -30.39 10.52 -31.30
C THR A 225 -30.25 11.59 -32.37
N ASN A 226 -30.84 12.76 -32.14
CA ASN A 226 -31.00 13.81 -33.14
C ASN A 226 -30.32 15.14 -32.72
N ASN A 227 -29.80 15.18 -31.50
CA ASN A 227 -29.07 16.28 -30.87
C ASN A 227 -29.93 17.56 -30.77
N ASP A 228 -31.22 17.43 -30.45
CA ASP A 228 -32.11 18.57 -30.16
C ASP A 228 -32.24 18.91 -28.67
N GLY A 229 -31.52 18.19 -27.80
CA GLY A 229 -31.55 18.37 -26.36
C GLY A 229 -32.78 17.73 -25.73
N VAL A 230 -33.40 16.74 -26.39
CA VAL A 230 -34.51 15.98 -25.85
C VAL A 230 -34.24 14.48 -26.05
N ALA A 231 -34.34 13.71 -24.96
CA ALA A 231 -34.18 12.27 -25.03
C ALA A 231 -35.26 11.62 -25.92
N ASP A 232 -34.81 10.79 -26.87
CA ASP A 232 -35.65 10.06 -27.83
C ASP A 232 -35.86 8.61 -27.42
N PHE A 233 -34.87 8.02 -26.75
CA PHE A 233 -34.72 6.57 -26.64
C PHE A 233 -34.25 6.14 -25.25
N ASN A 234 -34.70 4.94 -24.85
CA ASN A 234 -34.40 4.31 -23.57
C ASN A 234 -34.55 5.26 -22.36
N LEU A 235 -35.73 5.87 -22.25
CA LEU A 235 -36.00 6.89 -21.25
C LEU A 235 -35.95 6.32 -19.83
N ILE A 236 -35.47 7.14 -18.91
CA ILE A 236 -35.60 6.94 -17.46
C ILE A 236 -37.06 7.16 -17.06
N ASP A 237 -37.45 6.56 -15.94
CA ASP A 237 -38.71 6.82 -15.26
C ASP A 237 -39.96 6.45 -16.08
N GLN A 238 -39.94 5.25 -16.65
CA GLN A 238 -41.10 4.73 -17.35
C GLN A 238 -42.03 4.00 -16.40
N TYR A 239 -43.24 4.54 -16.23
CA TYR A 239 -44.26 3.99 -15.34
C TYR A 239 -45.41 3.32 -16.11
N ASP A 240 -46.00 2.29 -15.52
CA ASP A 240 -47.21 1.65 -16.05
C ASP A 240 -48.45 2.53 -15.84
N LYS A 241 -49.58 2.12 -16.40
CA LYS A 241 -50.88 2.81 -16.24
C LYS A 241 -51.37 2.98 -14.79
N ASN A 242 -50.77 2.27 -13.84
CA ASN A 242 -51.09 2.32 -12.42
C ASN A 242 -50.05 3.12 -11.62
N GLY A 243 -49.04 3.71 -12.27
CA GLY A 243 -47.93 4.42 -11.62
C GLY A 243 -46.89 3.49 -11.00
N LYS A 244 -46.84 2.21 -11.37
CA LYS A 244 -45.74 1.32 -10.97
C LYS A 244 -44.58 1.50 -11.95
N CYS A 245 -43.35 1.57 -11.43
CA CYS A 245 -42.17 1.51 -12.28
C CYS A 245 -42.23 0.33 -13.25
N SER A 246 -41.93 0.60 -14.52
CA SER A 246 -41.87 -0.37 -15.63
C SER A 246 -40.44 -0.54 -16.14
N LEU A 247 -39.72 0.55 -16.43
CA LEU A 247 -38.33 0.51 -16.91
C LEU A 247 -37.54 1.72 -16.40
N ASN A 248 -36.25 1.50 -16.15
CA ASN A 248 -35.22 2.51 -15.89
C ASN A 248 -35.62 3.54 -14.82
N CYS A 249 -36.12 3.12 -13.67
CA CYS A 249 -36.60 4.10 -12.70
C CYS A 249 -35.53 4.53 -11.73
N ASP A 250 -35.42 5.84 -11.57
CA ASP A 250 -34.61 6.55 -10.59
C ASP A 250 -35.46 6.77 -9.33
N ILE A 251 -35.16 6.00 -8.29
CA ILE A 251 -35.98 5.92 -7.08
C ILE A 251 -35.61 7.01 -6.07
N ASP A 252 -34.35 7.40 -6.02
CA ASP A 252 -33.86 8.41 -5.08
C ASP A 252 -33.76 9.82 -5.68
N ASN A 253 -34.05 9.96 -6.98
CA ASN A 253 -34.01 11.18 -7.79
C ASN A 253 -32.58 11.76 -7.90
N ASN A 254 -31.58 10.89 -8.09
CA ASN A 254 -30.19 11.27 -8.27
C ASN A 254 -29.77 11.41 -9.75
N GLY A 255 -30.68 11.17 -10.70
CA GLY A 255 -30.48 11.18 -12.16
C GLY A 255 -30.09 9.84 -12.77
N TRP A 256 -29.85 8.83 -11.96
CA TRP A 256 -29.42 7.50 -12.39
C TRP A 256 -30.54 6.50 -12.12
N PRO A 257 -30.92 5.66 -13.08
CA PRO A 257 -31.92 4.65 -12.82
C PRO A 257 -31.31 3.54 -11.98
N GLU A 258 -32.03 3.10 -10.94
CA GLU A 258 -31.66 1.90 -10.18
C GLU A 258 -32.47 0.69 -10.63
N THR A 259 -33.78 0.81 -10.88
CA THR A 259 -34.64 -0.37 -10.99
C THR A 259 -35.23 -0.61 -12.37
N ASN A 260 -35.39 -1.90 -12.73
CA ASN A 260 -35.87 -2.37 -14.04
C ASN A 260 -35.06 -1.78 -15.21
N LEU A 261 -33.73 -1.86 -15.11
CA LEU A 261 -32.78 -1.33 -16.08
C LEU A 261 -32.84 -2.14 -17.38
N ASP A 262 -33.11 -1.46 -18.47
CA ASP A 262 -33.07 -1.93 -19.85
C ASP A 262 -31.79 -1.40 -20.49
N LEU A 263 -30.69 -2.16 -20.39
CA LEU A 263 -29.37 -1.76 -20.87
C LEU A 263 -29.23 -1.93 -22.39
N ASN A 264 -29.99 -2.86 -22.96
CA ASN A 264 -29.98 -3.17 -24.39
C ASN A 264 -31.05 -2.37 -25.18
N ALA A 265 -31.95 -1.70 -24.46
CA ALA A 265 -33.03 -0.87 -24.94
C ALA A 265 -34.06 -1.59 -25.84
N ASP A 266 -34.36 -2.85 -25.53
CA ASP A 266 -35.38 -3.66 -26.21
C ASP A 266 -36.79 -3.52 -25.62
N GLY A 267 -36.94 -2.74 -24.55
CA GLY A 267 -38.17 -2.51 -23.82
C GLY A 267 -38.44 -3.56 -22.74
N VAL A 268 -37.46 -4.39 -22.38
CA VAL A 268 -37.51 -5.37 -21.30
C VAL A 268 -36.34 -5.11 -20.36
N ALA A 269 -36.60 -5.10 -19.05
CA ALA A 269 -35.53 -4.94 -18.07
C ALA A 269 -34.55 -6.11 -18.14
N ASP A 270 -33.29 -5.79 -18.36
CA ASP A 270 -32.14 -6.70 -18.25
C ASP A 270 -31.80 -6.97 -16.78
N ILE A 271 -31.91 -5.94 -15.93
CA ILE A 271 -31.49 -5.94 -14.52
C ILE A 271 -32.57 -5.30 -13.62
N ASN A 272 -32.82 -5.88 -12.45
CA ASN A 272 -33.85 -5.38 -11.52
C ASN A 272 -33.30 -5.08 -10.12
N LEU A 273 -33.15 -3.80 -9.75
CA LEU A 273 -32.52 -3.40 -8.47
C LEU A 273 -33.55 -2.83 -7.46
N TYR A 274 -33.68 -3.51 -6.32
CA TYR A 274 -34.10 -3.08 -4.96
C TYR A 274 -35.52 -2.47 -4.63
N VAL A 275 -35.97 -2.39 -3.35
CA VAL A 275 -36.74 -3.39 -2.52
C VAL A 275 -38.01 -2.74 -1.88
N ASP A 276 -39.09 -3.54 -1.80
CA ASP A 276 -40.37 -3.53 -1.00
C ASP A 276 -41.44 -2.39 -1.17
N ASP A 277 -42.76 -2.57 -0.95
CA ASP A 277 -43.63 -3.57 -0.29
C ASP A 277 -44.69 -4.14 -1.30
N TYR A 278 -44.58 -5.43 -1.67
CA TYR A 278 -45.57 -6.30 -2.36
C TYR A 278 -45.64 -6.50 -3.90
N LYS A 279 -44.69 -6.14 -4.79
CA LYS A 279 -44.72 -6.64 -6.22
C LYS A 279 -43.33 -6.79 -6.93
N VAL A 280 -42.67 -7.91 -6.60
CA VAL A 280 -41.27 -8.41 -6.90
C VAL A 280 -40.90 -8.69 -8.38
N PRO A 281 -39.69 -8.31 -8.86
CA PRO A 281 -38.88 -9.06 -9.82
C PRO A 281 -37.88 -9.98 -9.10
N LYS A 282 -37.78 -11.25 -9.51
CA LYS A 282 -37.06 -12.33 -8.80
C LYS A 282 -35.74 -12.74 -9.43
N LEU A 283 -35.24 -11.94 -10.38
CA LEU A 283 -34.25 -12.40 -11.33
C LEU A 283 -33.34 -11.26 -11.75
N ASN A 284 -32.05 -11.57 -11.89
CA ASN A 284 -30.98 -10.66 -12.32
C ASN A 284 -30.93 -9.38 -11.49
N ILE A 285 -30.73 -9.54 -10.19
CA ILE A 285 -30.64 -8.44 -9.22
C ILE A 285 -29.16 -8.04 -9.11
N ASP A 286 -28.84 -6.77 -9.32
CA ASP A 286 -27.52 -6.19 -9.02
C ASP A 286 -27.58 -5.33 -7.74
N THR A 287 -27.19 -5.95 -6.64
CA THR A 287 -27.14 -5.33 -5.32
C THR A 287 -26.02 -4.30 -5.16
N THR A 288 -25.16 -4.13 -6.17
CA THR A 288 -24.00 -3.23 -6.15
C THR A 288 -24.15 -1.98 -7.00
N GLY A 289 -25.13 -1.92 -7.91
CA GLY A 289 -25.34 -0.79 -8.83
C GLY A 289 -24.28 -0.68 -9.92
N ASN A 290 -23.56 -1.76 -10.24
CA ASN A 290 -22.48 -1.76 -11.24
C ASN A 290 -22.96 -2.21 -12.64
N GLY A 291 -24.26 -2.47 -12.81
CA GLY A 291 -24.85 -2.94 -14.05
C GLY A 291 -24.59 -4.41 -14.37
N LYS A 292 -24.18 -5.22 -13.38
CA LYS A 292 -24.02 -6.67 -13.50
C LYS A 292 -24.75 -7.40 -12.38
N ALA A 293 -25.79 -8.14 -12.74
CA ALA A 293 -26.56 -8.94 -11.78
C ALA A 293 -25.65 -9.87 -10.95
N ASN A 294 -25.88 -9.88 -9.63
CA ASN A 294 -25.12 -10.67 -8.66
C ASN A 294 -26.00 -11.47 -7.70
N LEU A 295 -27.33 -11.30 -7.73
CA LEU A 295 -28.29 -12.08 -6.94
C LEU A 295 -29.44 -12.59 -7.82
N ASN A 296 -29.86 -13.82 -7.60
CA ASN A 296 -30.88 -14.52 -8.39
C ASN A 296 -30.65 -14.45 -9.90
N VAL A 297 -29.43 -14.77 -10.36
CA VAL A 297 -29.03 -14.59 -11.76
C VAL A 297 -29.56 -15.74 -12.62
N ASP A 298 -30.26 -15.43 -13.71
CA ASP A 298 -30.68 -16.37 -14.77
C ASP A 298 -29.72 -16.25 -15.95
N THR A 299 -28.94 -17.30 -16.15
CA THR A 299 -27.91 -17.36 -17.19
C THR A 299 -28.44 -17.97 -18.48
N ASN A 300 -29.59 -18.65 -18.44
CA ASN A 300 -30.10 -19.46 -19.54
C ASN A 300 -31.42 -18.94 -20.15
N GLY A 301 -32.05 -17.95 -19.52
CA GLY A 301 -33.27 -17.28 -19.97
C GLY A 301 -34.57 -18.06 -19.75
N ASP A 302 -34.59 -19.05 -18.88
CA ASP A 302 -35.80 -19.85 -18.57
C ASP A 302 -36.68 -19.25 -17.47
N LEU A 303 -36.32 -18.06 -16.96
CA LEU A 303 -37.01 -17.32 -15.92
C LEU A 303 -36.92 -17.98 -14.54
N LYS A 304 -35.85 -18.73 -14.29
CA LYS A 304 -35.45 -19.21 -12.97
C LYS A 304 -34.01 -18.82 -12.69
N ALA A 305 -33.74 -18.50 -11.43
CA ALA A 305 -32.39 -18.19 -11.01
C ALA A 305 -31.54 -19.46 -11.07
N ASP A 306 -30.42 -19.36 -11.76
CA ASP A 306 -29.39 -20.39 -11.87
C ASP A 306 -28.31 -20.20 -10.79
N ILE A 307 -27.92 -18.95 -10.53
CA ILE A 307 -26.76 -18.57 -9.71
C ILE A 307 -27.16 -17.56 -8.62
N ASN A 308 -26.50 -17.63 -7.46
CA ASN A 308 -26.71 -16.77 -6.29
C ASN A 308 -28.20 -16.72 -5.88
N VAL A 309 -28.83 -17.88 -5.74
CA VAL A 309 -30.27 -18.00 -5.54
C VAL A 309 -30.63 -17.71 -4.09
N ASP A 310 -31.44 -16.70 -3.87
CA ASP A 310 -32.01 -16.29 -2.58
C ASP A 310 -33.44 -16.87 -2.45
N ILE A 311 -33.58 -17.91 -1.63
CA ILE A 311 -34.82 -18.65 -1.43
C ILE A 311 -35.69 -17.95 -0.39
N ASP A 312 -35.09 -17.45 0.69
CA ASP A 312 -35.80 -16.88 1.83
C ASP A 312 -36.08 -15.36 1.72
N ASN A 313 -35.50 -14.71 0.70
CA ASN A 313 -35.62 -13.29 0.35
C ASN A 313 -35.02 -12.36 1.42
N ASP A 314 -33.95 -12.78 2.09
CA ASP A 314 -33.23 -11.93 3.03
C ASP A 314 -32.17 -11.03 2.35
N GLY A 315 -32.04 -11.11 1.03
CA GLY A 315 -31.09 -10.35 0.21
C GLY A 315 -29.75 -11.04 0.05
N LYS A 316 -29.62 -12.31 0.45
CA LYS A 316 -28.38 -13.09 0.40
C LYS A 316 -28.59 -14.40 -0.36
N PRO A 317 -27.56 -14.90 -1.06
CA PRO A 317 -27.68 -16.16 -1.77
C PRO A 317 -27.64 -17.35 -0.81
N ASP A 318 -28.59 -18.26 -0.97
CA ASP A 318 -28.70 -19.52 -0.21
C ASP A 318 -28.02 -20.69 -0.92
N ILE A 319 -28.26 -20.83 -2.23
CA ILE A 319 -27.77 -21.93 -3.06
C ILE A 319 -27.16 -21.42 -4.36
N ASN A 320 -26.36 -22.28 -5.00
CA ASN A 320 -25.62 -21.98 -6.23
C ASN A 320 -24.79 -20.70 -6.14
N ILE A 321 -24.05 -20.57 -5.05
CA ILE A 321 -23.27 -19.37 -4.74
C ILE A 321 -22.06 -19.30 -5.67
N ASP A 322 -21.98 -18.26 -6.47
CA ASP A 322 -20.83 -17.88 -7.30
C ASP A 322 -20.05 -16.81 -6.55
N VAL A 323 -18.86 -17.18 -6.10
CA VAL A 323 -17.97 -16.31 -5.32
C VAL A 323 -16.94 -15.64 -6.20
N ASN A 324 -16.54 -16.27 -7.31
CA ASN A 324 -15.49 -15.76 -8.20
C ASN A 324 -16.02 -14.93 -9.39
N GLY A 325 -17.34 -14.83 -9.55
CA GLY A 325 -18.00 -14.03 -10.57
C GLY A 325 -17.90 -14.63 -11.98
N ASP A 326 -17.60 -15.92 -12.12
CA ASP A 326 -17.45 -16.58 -13.42
C ASP A 326 -18.76 -17.11 -14.02
N LEU A 327 -19.89 -16.81 -13.37
CA LEU A 327 -21.25 -17.24 -13.68
C LEU A 327 -21.43 -18.75 -13.60
N LYS A 328 -20.67 -19.41 -12.73
CA LYS A 328 -20.90 -20.80 -12.33
C LYS A 328 -20.96 -20.90 -10.82
N ALA A 329 -21.77 -21.83 -10.36
CA ALA A 329 -21.95 -22.07 -8.94
C ALA A 329 -20.68 -22.74 -8.38
N ASP A 330 -20.07 -22.09 -7.38
CA ASP A 330 -18.90 -22.58 -6.66
C ASP A 330 -19.33 -23.36 -5.41
N ILE A 331 -20.24 -22.78 -4.62
CA ILE A 331 -20.54 -23.19 -3.24
C ILE A 331 -22.05 -23.40 -3.05
N ASN A 332 -22.42 -24.31 -2.15
CA ASN A 332 -23.81 -24.72 -1.94
C ASN A 332 -24.50 -25.09 -3.26
N VAL A 333 -23.82 -25.86 -4.11
CA VAL A 333 -24.28 -26.17 -5.46
C VAL A 333 -25.41 -27.20 -5.40
N ASP A 334 -26.58 -26.82 -5.88
CA ASP A 334 -27.77 -27.66 -6.08
C ASP A 334 -27.70 -28.24 -7.51
N THR A 335 -27.42 -29.54 -7.60
CA THR A 335 -27.19 -30.18 -8.90
C THR A 335 -28.43 -30.78 -9.52
N ASP A 336 -29.47 -31.01 -8.73
CA ASP A 336 -30.72 -31.63 -9.19
C ASP A 336 -31.93 -30.67 -9.18
N ASN A 337 -31.71 -29.42 -8.76
CA ASN A 337 -32.66 -28.32 -8.68
C ASN A 337 -33.84 -28.61 -7.75
N ASP A 338 -33.60 -29.34 -6.64
CA ASP A 338 -34.61 -29.59 -5.63
C ASP A 338 -34.73 -28.49 -4.56
N GLY A 339 -33.85 -27.47 -4.62
CA GLY A 339 -33.75 -26.36 -3.70
C GLY A 339 -32.89 -26.64 -2.47
N ILE A 340 -32.13 -27.73 -2.48
CA ILE A 340 -31.20 -28.13 -1.42
C ILE A 340 -29.81 -28.31 -2.04
N ALA A 341 -28.82 -27.66 -1.44
CA ALA A 341 -27.44 -27.81 -1.88
C ALA A 341 -26.92 -29.25 -1.67
N ASP A 342 -26.25 -29.80 -2.69
CA ASP A 342 -25.69 -31.15 -2.70
C ASP A 342 -24.16 -31.17 -2.61
N LEU A 343 -23.50 -30.15 -3.18
CA LEU A 343 -22.07 -30.14 -3.45
C LEU A 343 -21.41 -28.88 -2.90
N ASN A 344 -20.15 -29.04 -2.48
CA ASN A 344 -19.28 -27.98 -1.99
C ASN A 344 -19.97 -27.05 -0.97
N LEU A 345 -20.54 -27.68 0.06
CA LEU A 345 -21.37 -27.00 1.04
C LEU A 345 -20.60 -25.92 1.82
N THR A 346 -21.35 -25.00 2.39
CA THR A 346 -20.85 -24.03 3.36
C THR A 346 -20.50 -24.68 4.70
N ASN A 347 -19.61 -24.03 5.45
CA ASN A 347 -19.18 -24.41 6.79
C ASN A 347 -18.77 -25.88 6.94
N GLN A 348 -17.99 -26.42 5.99
CA GLN A 348 -17.54 -27.80 6.09
C GLN A 348 -16.55 -27.91 7.25
N LEU A 349 -16.82 -28.77 8.23
CA LEU A 349 -16.04 -28.84 9.47
C LEU A 349 -14.97 -29.94 9.45
N ASP A 350 -13.89 -29.73 10.19
CA ASP A 350 -12.92 -30.77 10.53
C ASP A 350 -13.44 -31.72 11.63
N ASN A 351 -12.65 -32.74 11.98
CA ASN A 351 -13.02 -33.72 13.01
C ASN A 351 -13.17 -33.12 14.43
N ASN A 352 -12.69 -31.90 14.64
CA ASN A 352 -12.77 -31.19 15.90
C ASN A 352 -13.93 -30.19 15.92
N GLY A 353 -14.68 -30.06 14.82
CA GLY A 353 -15.78 -29.12 14.66
C GLY A 353 -15.34 -27.70 14.31
N ASN A 354 -14.07 -27.50 13.91
CA ASN A 354 -13.61 -26.21 13.39
C ASN A 354 -13.95 -26.12 11.91
N CYS A 355 -14.24 -24.92 11.43
CA CYS A 355 -14.52 -24.73 10.02
C CYS A 355 -13.26 -24.95 9.18
N LYS A 356 -13.41 -25.75 8.13
CA LYS A 356 -12.37 -26.18 7.20
C LYS A 356 -12.54 -25.53 5.84
N LEU A 357 -13.74 -25.53 5.25
CA LEU A 357 -13.99 -24.96 3.92
C LEU A 357 -15.26 -24.10 3.93
N ASN A 358 -15.27 -23.06 3.09
CA ASN A 358 -16.42 -22.21 2.77
C ASN A 358 -17.06 -21.61 4.02
N CYS A 359 -16.24 -20.92 4.82
CA CYS A 359 -16.53 -20.64 6.20
C CYS A 359 -17.07 -19.22 6.42
N TYR A 360 -18.04 -19.11 7.34
CA TYR A 360 -18.62 -17.83 7.71
C TYR A 360 -17.99 -17.16 8.94
N ILE A 361 -17.81 -15.83 8.91
CA ILE A 361 -17.41 -14.99 10.05
C ILE A 361 -18.61 -14.12 10.48
N ASN A 362 -19.67 -14.75 10.97
CA ASN A 362 -20.86 -14.12 11.58
C ASN A 362 -21.51 -12.95 10.78
N ASN A 363 -22.69 -13.18 10.18
CA ASN A 363 -23.58 -12.12 9.68
C ASN A 363 -22.88 -11.05 8.83
N ASN A 364 -22.03 -11.44 7.88
CA ASN A 364 -21.68 -10.47 6.86
C ASN A 364 -22.95 -9.98 6.14
N GLY A 365 -22.91 -8.73 5.70
CA GLY A 365 -24.03 -8.13 4.98
C GLY A 365 -24.33 -8.86 3.66
N LYS A 366 -23.36 -9.60 3.11
CA LYS A 366 -23.38 -10.15 1.75
C LYS A 366 -23.87 -11.60 1.64
N GLY A 367 -23.80 -12.39 2.72
CA GLY A 367 -24.19 -13.81 2.69
C GLY A 367 -23.22 -14.76 2.00
N LEU A 368 -22.01 -14.31 1.68
CA LEU A 368 -20.95 -15.12 1.06
C LEU A 368 -20.00 -15.69 2.13
N PRO A 369 -19.40 -16.87 1.97
CA PRO A 369 -18.34 -17.31 2.88
C PRO A 369 -17.12 -16.39 2.77
N GLU A 370 -16.47 -16.08 3.89
CA GLU A 370 -15.38 -15.09 3.93
C GLU A 370 -13.99 -15.70 4.03
N TYR A 371 -13.84 -16.98 4.40
CA TYR A 371 -12.51 -17.61 4.51
C TYR A 371 -12.50 -19.10 4.19
N ASN A 372 -11.30 -19.58 3.82
CA ASN A 372 -11.04 -20.94 3.36
C ASN A 372 -11.98 -21.37 2.22
N ILE A 373 -12.12 -20.51 1.22
CA ILE A 373 -13.09 -20.65 0.12
C ILE A 373 -12.49 -21.62 -0.91
N ASP A 374 -13.22 -22.70 -1.18
CA ASP A 374 -12.91 -23.73 -2.19
C ASP A 374 -13.82 -23.48 -3.38
N ILE A 375 -13.30 -23.02 -4.51
CA ILE A 375 -14.13 -22.68 -5.68
C ILE A 375 -14.22 -23.83 -6.66
N ASP A 376 -13.26 -24.75 -6.67
CA ASP A 376 -13.23 -25.88 -7.61
C ASP A 376 -13.79 -27.20 -7.04
N GLY A 377 -14.12 -27.20 -5.74
CA GLY A 377 -14.68 -28.33 -5.01
C GLY A 377 -13.68 -29.46 -4.80
N ASP A 378 -12.36 -29.22 -4.93
CA ASP A 378 -11.33 -30.24 -4.76
C ASP A 378 -10.99 -30.55 -3.29
N GLY A 379 -11.56 -29.78 -2.37
CA GLY A 379 -11.40 -29.92 -0.93
C GLY A 379 -10.21 -29.14 -0.36
N LYS A 380 -9.62 -28.23 -1.15
CA LYS A 380 -8.58 -27.27 -0.76
C LYS A 380 -9.08 -25.84 -1.01
N TYR A 381 -8.52 -24.91 -0.25
CA TYR A 381 -8.89 -23.50 -0.31
C TYR A 381 -8.11 -22.79 -1.43
N ASP A 382 -8.82 -21.97 -2.19
CA ASP A 382 -8.32 -21.20 -3.32
C ASP A 382 -8.27 -19.70 -3.01
N ILE A 383 -9.32 -19.18 -2.35
CA ILE A 383 -9.54 -17.77 -2.05
C ILE A 383 -9.72 -17.57 -0.55
N ASN A 384 -9.30 -16.40 -0.05
CA ASN A 384 -9.39 -16.00 1.34
C ASN A 384 -8.90 -17.08 2.31
N ILE A 385 -7.74 -17.64 2.00
CA ILE A 385 -7.15 -18.77 2.72
C ILE A 385 -6.80 -18.29 4.12
N ASP A 386 -7.25 -18.96 5.17
CA ASP A 386 -6.87 -18.74 6.58
C ASP A 386 -5.95 -19.89 7.02
N LEU A 387 -4.69 -19.56 7.29
CA LEU A 387 -3.62 -20.51 7.63
C LEU A 387 -3.43 -20.66 9.14
N ASP A 388 -3.87 -19.71 9.98
CA ASP A 388 -3.78 -19.82 11.44
C ASP A 388 -5.02 -20.20 12.21
N GLY A 389 -6.18 -20.14 11.59
CA GLY A 389 -7.45 -20.45 12.20
C GLY A 389 -7.99 -19.32 13.07
N ASP A 390 -7.48 -18.09 12.93
CA ASP A 390 -8.03 -16.91 13.59
C ASP A 390 -9.28 -16.35 12.88
N LYS A 391 -9.64 -16.93 11.74
CA LYS A 391 -10.76 -16.56 10.87
C LYS A 391 -10.54 -15.25 10.12
N ILE A 392 -9.31 -14.87 9.88
CA ILE A 392 -8.96 -13.72 9.02
C ILE A 392 -8.24 -14.29 7.79
N PRO A 393 -8.62 -13.86 6.57
CA PRO A 393 -7.92 -14.28 5.36
C PRO A 393 -6.46 -13.82 5.35
N ASP A 394 -5.62 -14.80 5.06
CA ASP A 394 -4.18 -14.80 5.16
C ASP A 394 -3.49 -14.84 3.80
N ALA A 395 -4.13 -15.41 2.77
CA ALA A 395 -3.56 -15.46 1.43
C ALA A 395 -4.67 -15.49 0.38
N ASN A 396 -4.36 -15.02 -0.82
CA ASN A 396 -5.33 -14.85 -1.90
C ASN A 396 -6.55 -14.07 -1.41
N ILE A 397 -6.27 -12.91 -0.81
CA ILE A 397 -7.26 -12.08 -0.15
C ILE A 397 -8.08 -11.36 -1.22
N ASP A 398 -9.38 -11.55 -1.12
CA ASP A 398 -10.46 -10.83 -1.78
C ASP A 398 -11.27 -10.17 -0.64
N THR A 399 -11.01 -8.88 -0.44
CA THR A 399 -11.49 -8.10 0.72
C THR A 399 -12.91 -7.62 0.49
N ASP A 400 -13.20 -7.22 -0.74
CA ASP A 400 -14.51 -6.71 -1.12
C ASP A 400 -15.45 -7.80 -1.65
N LEU A 401 -15.00 -9.06 -1.73
CA LEU A 401 -15.79 -10.21 -2.16
C LEU A 401 -16.41 -9.98 -3.55
N ASP A 402 -15.65 -9.37 -4.46
CA ASP A 402 -16.03 -9.18 -5.85
C ASP A 402 -15.63 -10.37 -6.75
N GLY A 403 -14.96 -11.36 -6.17
CA GLY A 403 -14.48 -12.58 -6.83
C GLY A 403 -13.11 -12.44 -7.48
N ILE A 404 -12.50 -11.26 -7.41
CA ILE A 404 -11.15 -10.97 -7.87
C ILE A 404 -10.23 -10.88 -6.65
N ILE A 405 -9.13 -11.63 -6.69
CA ILE A 405 -8.12 -11.56 -5.63
C ILE A 405 -7.46 -10.17 -5.67
N ASP A 406 -7.78 -9.32 -4.68
CA ASP A 406 -7.10 -8.04 -4.42
C ASP A 406 -5.60 -8.22 -4.18
N SER A 407 -5.27 -9.29 -3.45
CA SER A 407 -3.91 -9.53 -2.98
C SER A 407 -3.59 -11.01 -2.88
N SER A 408 -2.76 -11.49 -3.81
CA SER A 408 -2.07 -12.78 -3.66
C SER A 408 -0.91 -12.73 -2.64
N LYS A 409 -0.74 -11.62 -1.90
CA LYS A 409 0.28 -11.53 -0.85
C LYS A 409 -0.20 -12.34 0.36
N ILE A 410 0.69 -13.19 0.86
CA ILE A 410 0.51 -13.91 2.12
C ILE A 410 0.68 -12.91 3.27
N ASP A 411 -0.27 -12.83 4.20
CA ASP A 411 -0.10 -12.17 5.48
C ASP A 411 1.10 -12.80 6.17
N THR A 412 2.15 -12.01 6.30
CA THR A 412 3.39 -12.50 6.87
C THR A 412 3.24 -12.81 8.37
N SER A 413 2.19 -12.31 9.04
CA SER A 413 1.86 -12.56 10.45
C SER A 413 1.71 -14.04 10.83
N ILE A 414 1.50 -14.90 9.82
CA ILE A 414 1.22 -16.34 9.92
C ILE A 414 2.42 -17.21 9.55
N LEU A 415 3.31 -16.70 8.68
CA LEU A 415 4.68 -17.21 8.55
C LEU A 415 5.41 -17.18 9.90
N PHE A 416 4.87 -16.41 10.85
CA PHE A 416 5.37 -16.14 12.18
C PHE A 416 4.74 -17.00 13.28
N LYS A 417 3.89 -18.00 12.99
CA LYS A 417 3.37 -18.98 13.98
C LYS A 417 4.52 -19.49 14.88
N THR A 418 4.52 -19.10 16.17
CA THR A 418 5.65 -19.36 17.07
C THR A 418 5.47 -20.50 18.05
N THR A 419 6.59 -21.20 18.26
CA THR A 419 7.04 -21.67 19.57
C THR A 419 7.48 -20.48 20.44
N GLU A 420 6.99 -20.40 21.69
CA GLU A 420 7.21 -19.30 22.66
C GLU A 420 8.70 -18.95 22.95
N GLU A 421 8.97 -17.74 23.46
CA GLU A 421 10.30 -17.39 24.02
C GLU A 421 10.71 -18.40 25.11
N ASN A 422 11.97 -18.85 25.09
CA ASN A 422 12.50 -19.91 25.96
C ASN A 422 11.96 -21.32 25.69
N THR A 423 11.49 -21.59 24.46
CA THR A 423 11.13 -22.96 24.08
C THR A 423 12.34 -23.89 24.14
N LYS A 424 12.13 -25.08 24.70
CA LYS A 424 13.06 -26.21 24.61
C LYS A 424 12.77 -27.01 23.35
N VAL A 425 13.75 -27.10 22.45
CA VAL A 425 13.60 -27.80 21.17
C VAL A 425 14.50 -29.03 21.12
N LYS A 426 13.93 -30.16 20.70
CA LYS A 426 14.63 -31.46 20.69
C LYS A 426 15.32 -31.73 19.36
N LEU A 427 16.62 -32.00 19.41
CA LEU A 427 17.46 -32.30 18.26
C LEU A 427 17.34 -33.79 17.87
N SER A 428 16.15 -34.22 17.44
CA SER A 428 15.82 -35.63 17.16
C SER A 428 16.21 -36.12 15.75
N MET A 429 17.41 -35.76 15.28
CA MET A 429 17.89 -35.98 13.89
C MET A 429 16.99 -35.36 12.80
N GLN A 430 16.18 -34.36 13.15
CA GLN A 430 15.34 -33.63 12.22
C GLN A 430 15.81 -32.18 12.14
N ASN A 431 15.58 -31.55 10.98
CA ASN A 431 15.79 -30.11 10.85
C ASN A 431 14.80 -29.40 11.75
N ILE A 432 15.31 -28.53 12.62
CA ILE A 432 14.47 -27.67 13.43
C ILE A 432 14.43 -26.32 12.73
N LYS A 433 13.22 -25.85 12.42
CA LYS A 433 12.97 -24.51 11.89
C LYS A 433 12.43 -23.62 13.01
N ILE A 434 13.12 -22.55 13.34
CA ILE A 434 12.69 -21.57 14.33
C ILE A 434 12.45 -20.25 13.60
N SER A 435 11.21 -19.75 13.60
CA SER A 435 10.89 -18.43 13.08
C SER A 435 11.58 -17.37 13.94
N TYR A 436 12.35 -16.51 13.27
CA TYR A 436 13.28 -15.64 13.97
C TYR A 436 12.59 -14.36 14.48
N LEU A 437 11.80 -13.67 13.65
CA LEU A 437 10.86 -12.62 14.11
C LEU A 437 9.44 -13.15 14.02
N ASP A 438 8.69 -12.93 15.09
CA ASP A 438 7.34 -13.45 15.24
C ASP A 438 6.29 -12.34 15.36
N ASN A 439 5.00 -12.69 15.28
CA ASN A 439 3.88 -11.73 15.37
C ASN A 439 3.89 -10.97 16.72
N VAL A 440 4.47 -11.54 17.79
CA VAL A 440 4.60 -10.87 19.09
C VAL A 440 5.61 -9.73 19.02
N ASP A 441 6.67 -9.87 18.23
CA ASP A 441 7.66 -8.82 17.98
C ASP A 441 7.14 -7.74 17.00
N PHE A 442 6.33 -8.11 16.00
CA PHE A 442 5.68 -7.16 15.07
C PHE A 442 4.53 -6.36 15.69
N SER A 443 3.74 -6.96 16.57
CA SER A 443 2.60 -6.31 17.22
C SER A 443 2.99 -5.28 18.30
N LYS A 444 4.26 -5.28 18.76
CA LYS A 444 4.71 -4.39 19.84
C LYS A 444 5.76 -3.37 19.48
N ASP A 445 6.67 -3.64 18.53
CA ASP A 445 7.72 -2.67 18.20
C ASP A 445 8.04 -2.70 16.70
N LYS A 446 7.72 -1.62 15.97
CA LYS A 446 8.34 -1.35 14.67
C LYS A 446 9.86 -1.33 14.86
N ILE A 447 10.62 -1.98 13.98
CA ILE A 447 12.09 -1.88 13.98
C ILE A 447 12.45 -0.44 13.58
N VAL A 448 12.67 0.40 14.58
CA VAL A 448 13.00 1.84 14.44
C VAL A 448 14.37 2.13 15.04
N ILE A 449 14.98 3.28 14.73
CA ILE A 449 16.32 3.61 15.26
C ILE A 449 16.38 3.42 16.78
N GLY A 450 17.38 2.66 17.22
CA GLY A 450 17.60 2.34 18.64
C GLY A 450 16.94 1.04 19.08
N TRP A 451 16.20 0.36 18.19
CA TRP A 451 15.61 -0.93 18.47
C TRP A 451 16.68 -1.97 18.82
N THR A 452 16.46 -2.68 19.92
CA THR A 452 17.29 -3.81 20.35
C THR A 452 16.40 -4.93 20.81
N LYS A 453 16.78 -6.17 20.51
CA LYS A 453 16.01 -7.36 20.90
C LYS A 453 16.96 -8.50 21.21
N THR A 454 16.56 -9.35 22.15
CA THR A 454 17.27 -10.59 22.47
C THR A 454 16.28 -11.74 22.43
N LYS A 455 16.60 -12.80 21.69
CA LYS A 455 15.81 -14.03 21.64
C LYS A 455 16.64 -15.19 22.19
N LYS A 456 16.00 -16.05 22.99
CA LYS A 456 16.62 -17.20 23.64
C LYS A 456 15.82 -18.46 23.42
N PHE A 457 16.50 -19.55 23.13
CA PHE A 457 15.93 -20.89 23.10
C PHE A 457 16.96 -21.92 23.54
N THR A 458 16.47 -23.09 23.95
CA THR A 458 17.33 -24.19 24.41
C THR A 458 17.24 -25.35 23.45
N ILE A 459 18.39 -25.80 22.94
CA ILE A 459 18.48 -27.02 22.15
C ILE A 459 18.78 -28.18 23.11
N THR A 460 17.97 -29.23 23.08
CA THR A 460 18.18 -30.45 23.84
C THR A 460 18.62 -31.56 22.89
N ASN A 461 19.77 -32.18 23.15
CA ASN A 461 20.12 -33.46 22.56
C ASN A 461 19.48 -34.57 23.41
N ASP A 462 18.34 -35.08 22.98
CA ASP A 462 17.59 -36.14 23.65
C ASP A 462 18.04 -37.56 23.23
N SER A 463 19.15 -37.65 22.50
CA SER A 463 19.76 -38.91 22.11
C SER A 463 20.83 -39.37 23.10
N ASN A 464 21.20 -40.66 22.98
CA ASN A 464 22.28 -41.27 23.77
C ASN A 464 23.67 -41.11 23.12
N GLN A 465 23.80 -40.29 22.08
CA GLN A 465 25.07 -40.06 21.38
C GLN A 465 25.37 -38.57 21.25
N ASP A 466 26.65 -38.23 21.16
CA ASP A 466 27.06 -36.86 20.83
C ASP A 466 26.63 -36.53 19.40
N MET A 467 26.12 -35.32 19.19
CA MET A 467 25.63 -34.87 17.89
C MET A 467 26.40 -33.64 17.44
N THR A 468 26.46 -33.46 16.12
CA THR A 468 26.89 -32.21 15.50
C THR A 468 25.76 -31.59 14.69
N TYR A 469 25.69 -30.26 14.66
CA TYR A 469 24.72 -29.55 13.87
C TYR A 469 25.29 -28.23 13.31
N ASP A 470 24.66 -27.76 12.25
CA ASP A 470 24.88 -26.45 11.64
C ASP A 470 23.69 -25.53 11.92
N ILE A 471 23.91 -24.22 11.89
CA ILE A 471 22.87 -23.20 11.99
C ILE A 471 22.88 -22.36 10.72
N ASN A 472 21.73 -22.25 10.06
CA ASN A 472 21.57 -21.57 8.77
C ASN A 472 20.43 -20.54 8.83
N TRP A 473 20.47 -19.56 7.94
CA TRP A 473 19.29 -18.76 7.62
C TRP A 473 18.52 -19.40 6.46
N ASN A 474 17.20 -19.40 6.54
CA ASN A 474 16.31 -19.91 5.49
C ASN A 474 15.02 -19.09 5.44
N ASP A 475 14.24 -19.20 4.37
CA ASP A 475 12.94 -18.52 4.22
C ASP A 475 13.01 -17.00 4.54
N ILE A 476 14.06 -16.31 4.04
CA ILE A 476 14.39 -14.91 4.35
C ILE A 476 13.56 -13.92 3.52
N ILE A 477 12.97 -12.93 4.20
CA ILE A 477 12.36 -11.73 3.62
C ILE A 477 13.03 -10.52 4.27
N ASN A 478 13.63 -9.61 3.49
CA ASN A 478 14.31 -8.43 4.03
C ASN A 478 14.12 -7.22 3.11
N ASN A 479 13.39 -6.22 3.61
CA ASN A 479 13.06 -5.01 2.86
C ASN A 479 13.91 -3.79 3.27
N PHE A 480 14.87 -3.94 4.19
CA PHE A 480 15.80 -2.88 4.57
C PHE A 480 16.82 -2.59 3.46
N GLY A 481 17.25 -1.32 3.36
CA GLY A 481 18.29 -0.89 2.44
C GLY A 481 19.67 -1.51 2.74
N TRP A 482 20.52 -1.58 1.71
CA TRP A 482 21.79 -2.34 1.71
C TRP A 482 22.87 -1.87 2.72
N GLY A 483 22.66 -0.79 3.47
CA GLY A 483 23.54 -0.36 4.58
C GLY A 483 22.80 -0.07 5.89
N ASN A 484 21.48 -0.13 5.88
CA ASN A 484 20.58 0.31 6.94
C ASN A 484 19.79 -0.86 7.53
N ARG A 485 20.23 -2.10 7.36
CA ARG A 485 19.55 -3.26 7.97
C ARG A 485 20.10 -3.54 9.37
N PRO A 486 19.30 -4.13 10.28
CA PRO A 486 19.74 -4.41 11.63
C PRO A 486 20.95 -5.34 11.71
N ASN A 487 21.69 -5.21 12.81
CA ASN A 487 22.82 -6.05 13.15
C ASN A 487 22.44 -7.21 14.06
N TYR A 488 23.22 -8.26 13.87
CA TYR A 488 23.28 -9.60 14.39
C TYR A 488 24.32 -10.07 15.39
N GLU A 489 23.98 -10.63 16.55
CA GLU A 489 24.91 -11.43 17.35
C GLU A 489 24.32 -12.82 17.60
N LEU A 490 25.14 -13.86 17.56
CA LEU A 490 24.76 -15.23 17.91
C LEU A 490 25.77 -15.79 18.91
N SER A 491 25.28 -16.32 20.02
CA SER A 491 26.09 -17.00 21.04
C SER A 491 25.46 -18.32 21.48
N ILE A 492 26.31 -19.28 21.83
CA ILE A 492 25.92 -20.59 22.35
C ILE A 492 26.61 -20.80 23.69
N ASP A 493 25.83 -21.06 24.75
CA ASP A 493 26.29 -21.16 26.15
C ASP A 493 27.21 -19.99 26.56
N GLY A 494 26.88 -18.78 26.09
CA GLY A 494 27.65 -17.56 26.34
C GLY A 494 28.90 -17.37 25.47
N ASN A 495 29.27 -18.34 24.62
CA ASN A 495 30.36 -18.18 23.67
C ASN A 495 29.85 -17.47 22.41
N LYS A 496 30.39 -16.29 22.10
CA LYS A 496 30.03 -15.51 20.90
C LYS A 496 30.62 -16.15 19.64
N LEU A 497 29.76 -16.52 18.70
CA LEU A 497 30.13 -17.16 17.44
C LEU A 497 29.95 -16.21 16.25
N VAL A 498 29.01 -15.27 16.34
CA VAL A 498 28.82 -14.16 15.40
C VAL A 498 28.79 -12.87 16.19
N ASN A 499 29.47 -11.81 15.73
CA ASN A 499 29.55 -10.51 16.41
C ASN A 499 28.47 -9.55 15.92
N LEU A 500 27.99 -8.65 16.80
CA LEU A 500 26.99 -7.59 16.56
C LEU A 500 27.39 -6.52 15.52
N THR A 501 28.41 -6.78 14.71
CA THR A 501 28.75 -6.01 13.50
C THR A 501 28.26 -6.70 12.22
N SER A 502 27.69 -7.91 12.32
CA SER A 502 27.21 -8.68 11.19
C SER A 502 25.79 -8.25 10.86
N GLN A 503 25.51 -7.92 9.60
CA GLN A 503 24.19 -7.47 9.19
C GLN A 503 23.27 -8.65 8.87
N LEU A 504 21.96 -8.47 9.08
CA LEU A 504 20.95 -9.46 8.70
C LEU A 504 21.00 -9.82 7.20
N PRO A 505 20.62 -11.05 6.81
CA PRO A 505 20.76 -11.53 5.43
C PRO A 505 19.64 -11.07 4.50
N TYR A 506 19.76 -11.31 3.19
CA TYR A 506 18.69 -11.16 2.19
C TYR A 506 18.24 -12.52 1.63
N ALA A 507 17.17 -12.53 0.83
CA ALA A 507 16.65 -13.75 0.18
C ALA A 507 17.72 -14.54 -0.60
N VAL A 508 18.71 -13.86 -1.19
CA VAL A 508 19.85 -14.50 -1.90
C VAL A 508 20.75 -15.34 -0.98
N ASN A 509 20.65 -15.15 0.34
CA ASN A 509 21.40 -15.89 1.36
C ASN A 509 20.59 -17.07 1.92
N ASN A 510 19.45 -17.43 1.33
CA ASN A 510 18.67 -18.59 1.77
C ASN A 510 19.49 -19.88 1.71
N GLY A 511 19.55 -20.60 2.83
CA GLY A 511 20.36 -21.80 3.02
C GLY A 511 21.83 -21.53 3.35
N GLU A 512 22.24 -20.27 3.51
CA GLU A 512 23.62 -19.94 3.90
C GLU A 512 23.89 -20.34 5.35
N LYS A 513 25.01 -21.05 5.56
CA LYS A 513 25.44 -21.53 6.87
C LYS A 513 26.08 -20.41 7.67
N ILE A 514 25.47 -20.07 8.81
CA ILE A 514 25.95 -19.05 9.75
C ILE A 514 27.10 -19.61 10.59
N VAL A 515 26.88 -20.80 11.18
CA VAL A 515 27.83 -21.49 12.05
C VAL A 515 27.81 -22.98 11.73
N LYS A 516 28.98 -23.62 11.73
CA LYS A 516 29.15 -25.02 11.32
C LYS A 516 29.72 -25.88 12.44
N ASN A 517 29.34 -27.15 12.45
CA ASN A 517 29.92 -28.22 13.28
C ASN A 517 29.86 -27.94 14.78
N ILE A 518 28.74 -27.42 15.27
CA ILE A 518 28.53 -27.25 16.71
C ILE A 518 28.27 -28.60 17.34
N GLN A 519 29.00 -28.90 18.41
CA GLN A 519 28.87 -30.15 19.15
C GLN A 519 27.95 -30.00 20.35
N ILE A 520 27.03 -30.96 20.50
CA ILE A 520 26.18 -31.10 21.69
C ILE A 520 26.26 -32.53 22.22
N LYS A 521 26.55 -32.68 23.52
CA LYS A 521 26.74 -34.00 24.13
C LYS A 521 25.41 -34.72 24.33
N ALA A 522 25.47 -36.06 24.35
CA ALA A 522 24.31 -36.90 24.65
C ALA A 522 23.59 -36.47 25.94
N ASN A 523 22.25 -36.38 25.89
CA ASN A 523 21.40 -36.00 27.03
C ASN A 523 21.77 -34.67 27.70
N THR A 524 22.23 -33.69 26.92
CA THR A 524 22.55 -32.33 27.40
C THR A 524 21.76 -31.26 26.66
N GLU A 525 21.79 -30.05 27.22
CA GLU A 525 21.12 -28.86 26.68
C GLU A 525 22.16 -27.78 26.37
N GLN A 526 21.89 -26.96 25.36
CA GLN A 526 22.65 -25.76 25.03
C GLN A 526 21.71 -24.57 24.89
N GLU A 527 22.08 -23.44 25.49
CA GLU A 527 21.36 -22.18 25.32
C GLU A 527 21.89 -21.46 24.07
N VAL A 528 20.98 -21.10 23.17
CA VAL A 528 21.28 -20.26 22.03
C VAL A 528 20.65 -18.89 22.26
N VAL A 529 21.47 -17.85 22.13
CA VAL A 529 21.06 -16.46 22.31
C VAL A 529 21.40 -15.67 21.07
N LEU A 530 20.40 -15.01 20.50
CA LEU A 530 20.59 -14.05 19.42
C LEU A 530 20.26 -12.64 19.92
N ASN A 531 21.16 -11.70 19.68
CA ASN A 531 20.97 -10.29 20.00
C ASN A 531 20.92 -9.47 18.72
N TYR A 532 20.08 -8.45 18.74
CA TYR A 532 19.86 -7.56 17.61
C TYR A 532 19.97 -6.12 18.02
N ALA A 533 20.46 -5.31 17.09
CA ALA A 533 20.54 -3.87 17.25
C ALA A 533 20.31 -3.20 15.90
N TYR A 534 19.37 -2.28 15.85
CA TYR A 534 19.13 -1.42 14.70
C TYR A 534 19.51 0.01 15.08
N THR A 535 20.73 0.40 14.70
CA THR A 535 21.30 1.72 14.98
C THR A 535 21.90 2.33 13.71
N PRO A 536 21.09 2.54 12.67
CA PRO A 536 21.54 3.21 11.45
C PRO A 536 21.79 4.70 11.74
N GLU A 537 22.39 5.40 10.78
CA GLU A 537 22.62 6.85 10.89
C GLU A 537 21.35 7.68 10.60
N ASN A 538 20.32 7.08 9.99
CA ASN A 538 19.06 7.71 9.58
C ASN A 538 17.87 6.74 9.70
N ASN A 539 16.63 7.24 9.62
CA ASN A 539 15.40 6.48 9.89
C ASN A 539 14.68 6.03 8.60
N TYR A 540 15.34 6.07 7.43
CA TYR A 540 14.70 5.77 6.13
C TYR A 540 14.06 4.38 6.06
N ASP A 541 14.60 3.42 6.82
CA ASP A 541 14.12 2.05 6.83
C ASP A 541 13.39 1.70 8.14
N ASP A 542 13.03 2.71 8.95
CA ASP A 542 12.25 2.51 10.16
C ASP A 542 10.88 1.89 9.83
N GLY A 543 10.52 0.85 10.55
CA GLY A 543 9.28 0.11 10.32
C GLY A 543 9.30 -0.83 9.11
N LYS A 544 10.42 -0.97 8.39
CA LYS A 544 10.54 -1.98 7.33
C LYS A 544 10.61 -3.41 7.88
N LEU A 545 10.23 -4.35 7.02
CA LEU A 545 10.08 -5.76 7.36
C LEU A 545 11.41 -6.53 7.28
N PHE A 546 11.68 -7.32 8.31
CA PHE A 546 12.64 -8.42 8.24
C PHE A 546 12.03 -9.71 8.82
N TYR A 547 12.14 -10.80 8.08
CA TYR A 547 11.81 -12.15 8.51
C TYR A 547 12.88 -13.13 8.03
N ALA A 548 13.14 -14.15 8.84
CA ALA A 548 13.87 -15.32 8.43
C ALA A 548 13.48 -16.51 9.33
N ILE A 549 13.82 -17.71 8.89
CA ILE A 549 13.86 -18.91 9.70
C ILE A 549 15.33 -19.20 10.05
N LEU A 550 15.58 -19.34 11.35
CA LEU A 550 16.83 -19.91 11.83
C LEU A 550 16.68 -21.44 11.82
N GLU A 551 17.33 -22.09 10.86
CA GLU A 551 17.28 -23.54 10.70
C GLU A 551 18.48 -24.19 11.40
N ILE A 552 18.19 -25.07 12.36
CA ILE A 552 19.18 -25.93 13.01
C ILE A 552 19.16 -27.27 12.32
N LYS A 553 20.25 -27.60 11.64
CA LYS A 553 20.35 -28.81 10.82
C LYS A 553 21.36 -29.77 11.44
N PRO A 554 20.93 -30.92 12.00
CA PRO A 554 21.84 -31.98 12.41
C PRO A 554 22.72 -32.40 11.23
N ASN A 555 24.01 -32.59 11.49
CA ASN A 555 24.92 -33.16 10.50
C ASN A 555 24.71 -34.68 10.49
N GLU A 556 24.56 -35.24 9.29
CA GLU A 556 24.59 -36.69 9.12
C GLU A 556 25.99 -37.16 9.53
N ASN A 557 26.06 -38.04 10.55
CA ASN A 557 27.29 -38.68 10.99
C ASN A 557 27.81 -39.68 9.96
#